data_AF-A0A522PQN3-F1
#
_entry.id   AF-A0A522PQN3-F1
#
_cell.length_a   1.000
_cell.length_b   1.000
_cell.length_c   1.000
_cell.angle_alpha   90.00
_cell.angle_beta   90.00
_cell.angle_gamma   90.00
#
_symmetry.space_group_name_H-M   'P 1'
#
loop_
_entity.id
_entity.type
_entity.pdbx_description
1 polymer ?
#
loop_
_entity_poly.entity_id
_entity_poly.type
_entity_poly.pdbx_seq_one_letter_code
_entity_poly.pdbx_strand_id
1 'polypeptide(L)'
;MIAFDGSINSQAVDDSLNLLQAQLSDLSPAMELIAEDIREMEAAQFASAGAGGGTPWAALAPSTVKRKHGAGGILVASGALLDSLTDPASPDHVEAIDKLSLEIGTSLPYATFQQTGAGWGFGEGLMPPAPRRGHGVPMRPLLVMTADRQDRWVGFVTQQIEDSYEL
;
A
#
# COMPACT_ATOMS: atom_id res chain seq x y z
N MET A 1 -12.09 -14.24 65.49
CA MET A 1 -12.38 -14.13 64.05
C MET A 1 -11.40 -13.11 63.50
N ILE A 2 -10.49 -13.52 62.62
CA ILE A 2 -9.52 -12.60 62.01
C ILE A 2 -10.03 -12.32 60.60
N ALA A 3 -10.41 -11.08 60.33
CA ALA A 3 -10.72 -10.60 58.99
C ALA A 3 -9.49 -9.84 58.49
N PHE A 4 -9.03 -10.21 57.29
CA PHE A 4 -8.07 -9.41 56.55
C PHE A 4 -8.84 -8.60 55.53
N ASP A 5 -8.61 -7.29 55.58
CA ASP A 5 -9.08 -6.35 54.56
C ASP A 5 -7.84 -5.85 53.81
N GLY A 6 -7.95 -5.73 52.48
CA GLY A 6 -6.84 -5.36 51.62
C GLY A 6 -7.35 -4.70 50.35
N SER A 7 -6.76 -3.56 50.01
CA SER A 7 -7.02 -2.85 48.75
C SER A 7 -5.77 -2.89 47.86
N ILE A 8 -6.00 -2.97 46.55
CA ILE A 8 -4.95 -2.83 45.54
C ILE A 8 -5.01 -1.37 45.04
N ASN A 9 -3.88 -0.68 45.00
CA ASN A 9 -3.77 0.62 44.36
C ASN A 9 -3.64 0.44 42.84
N SER A 10 -4.69 0.78 42.09
CA SER A 10 -4.73 0.66 40.63
C SER A 10 -4.20 1.87 39.88
N GLN A 11 -3.89 2.98 40.56
CA GLN A 11 -3.63 4.28 39.92
C GLN A 11 -2.56 4.21 38.83
N ALA A 12 -1.43 3.53 39.10
CA ALA A 12 -0.35 3.40 38.12
C ALA A 12 -0.77 2.62 36.87
N VAL A 13 -1.67 1.64 37.01
CA VAL A 13 -2.21 0.87 35.89
C VAL A 13 -3.18 1.74 35.08
N ASP A 14 -4.07 2.46 35.76
CA ASP A 14 -5.04 3.36 35.13
C ASP A 14 -4.33 4.48 34.35
N ASP A 15 -3.29 5.09 34.93
CA ASP A 15 -2.47 6.11 34.27
C ASP A 15 -1.77 5.56 33.01
N SER A 16 -1.21 4.35 33.08
CA SER A 16 -0.55 3.71 31.95
C SER A 16 -1.53 3.38 30.81
N LEU A 17 -2.75 2.93 31.15
CA LEU A 17 -3.79 2.63 30.16
C LEU A 17 -4.32 3.89 29.48
N ASN A 18 -4.48 4.99 30.22
CA ASN A 18 -4.90 6.28 29.66
C ASN A 18 -3.83 6.84 28.72
N LEU A 19 -2.55 6.71 29.07
CA LEU A 19 -1.44 7.11 28.20
C LEU A 19 -1.44 6.29 26.91
N LEU A 20 -1.51 4.97 27.01
CA LEU A 20 -1.57 4.09 25.85
C LEU A 20 -2.78 4.42 24.95
N GLN A 21 -3.94 4.68 25.54
CA GLN A 21 -5.13 5.09 24.80
C GLN A 21 -4.89 6.40 24.04
N ALA A 22 -4.25 7.38 24.65
CA ALA A 22 -3.92 8.65 24.00
C ALA A 22 -2.95 8.45 22.83
N GLN A 23 -1.91 7.63 23.01
CA GLN A 23 -0.93 7.33 21.97
C GLN A 23 -1.54 6.59 20.77
N LEU A 24 -2.45 5.65 21.04
CA LEU A 24 -3.18 4.90 20.01
C LEU A 24 -4.34 5.70 19.39
N SER A 25 -4.64 6.91 19.88
CA SER A 25 -5.76 7.71 19.37
C SER A 25 -5.44 8.47 18.09
N ASP A 26 -4.16 8.66 17.78
CA ASP A 26 -3.70 9.36 16.58
C ASP A 26 -2.38 8.75 16.09
N LEU A 27 -2.47 7.90 15.08
CA LEU A 27 -1.36 7.27 14.36
C LEU A 27 -1.09 7.95 13.01
N SER A 28 -1.64 9.15 12.76
CA SER A 28 -1.42 9.86 11.49
C SER A 28 0.07 10.06 11.14
N PRO A 29 1.00 10.33 12.07
CA PRO A 29 2.43 10.41 11.75
C PRO A 29 3.02 9.10 11.22
N ALA A 30 2.65 7.95 11.82
CA ALA A 30 3.06 6.65 11.28
C ALA A 30 2.43 6.38 9.91
N MET A 31 1.18 6.81 9.70
CA MET A 31 0.51 6.68 8.39
C MET A 31 1.19 7.52 7.30
N GLU A 32 1.72 8.71 7.62
CA GLU A 32 2.53 9.51 6.69
C GLU A 32 3.81 8.79 6.26
N LEU A 33 4.51 8.14 7.20
CA LEU A 33 5.69 7.33 6.91
C LEU A 33 5.36 6.09 6.06
N ILE A 34 4.23 5.45 6.33
CA ILE A 34 3.72 4.34 5.52
C ILE A 34 3.37 4.82 4.11
N ALA A 35 2.72 5.97 3.97
CA ALA A 35 2.35 6.54 2.67
C ALA A 35 3.59 6.84 1.81
N GLU A 36 4.64 7.41 2.41
CA GLU A 36 5.92 7.61 1.72
C GLU A 36 6.56 6.30 1.30
N ASP A 37 6.64 5.31 2.21
CA ASP A 37 7.21 4.01 1.87
C ASP A 37 6.40 3.30 0.77
N ILE A 38 5.06 3.46 0.74
CA ILE A 38 4.18 2.97 -0.34
C ILE A 38 4.59 3.56 -1.69
N ARG A 39 4.76 4.89 -1.79
CA ARG A 39 5.20 5.56 -3.02
C ARG A 39 6.56 5.05 -3.48
N GLU A 40 7.50 4.85 -2.56
CA GLU A 40 8.79 4.25 -2.85
C GLU A 40 8.65 2.83 -3.41
N MET A 41 7.74 2.00 -2.86
CA MET A 41 7.51 0.66 -3.41
C MET A 41 6.99 0.74 -4.83
N GLU A 42 5.99 1.59 -5.07
CA GLU A 42 5.37 1.71 -6.38
C GLU A 42 6.41 2.14 -7.41
N ALA A 43 7.21 3.17 -7.11
CA ALA A 43 8.33 3.57 -7.96
C ALA A 43 9.30 2.39 -8.25
N ALA A 44 9.68 1.64 -7.22
CA ALA A 44 10.57 0.49 -7.35
C ALA A 44 9.98 -0.64 -8.20
N GLN A 45 8.68 -0.89 -8.10
CA GLN A 45 8.00 -1.91 -8.89
C GLN A 45 7.95 -1.54 -10.37
N PHE A 46 7.64 -0.29 -10.69
CA PHE A 46 7.68 0.19 -12.07
C PHE A 46 9.10 0.14 -12.66
N ALA A 47 10.11 0.54 -11.88
CA ALA A 47 11.51 0.52 -12.30
C ALA A 47 12.02 -0.92 -12.53
N SER A 48 11.58 -1.88 -11.73
CA SER A 48 12.00 -3.28 -11.78
C SER A 48 11.05 -4.20 -12.55
N ALA A 49 10.00 -3.64 -13.16
CA ALA A 49 8.91 -4.39 -13.80
C ALA A 49 8.36 -5.51 -12.90
N GLY A 50 8.10 -5.22 -11.63
CA GLY A 50 7.53 -6.16 -10.65
C GLY A 50 8.57 -6.95 -9.83
N ALA A 51 9.85 -6.94 -10.23
CA ALA A 51 10.84 -7.80 -9.58
C ALA A 51 11.11 -7.40 -8.12
N GLY A 52 10.91 -6.12 -7.77
CA GLY A 52 11.01 -5.62 -6.40
C GLY A 52 10.02 -6.28 -5.43
N GLY A 53 8.90 -6.82 -5.93
CA GLY A 53 7.95 -7.62 -5.15
C GLY A 53 8.27 -9.12 -5.11
N GLY A 54 9.45 -9.55 -5.56
CA GLY A 54 9.89 -10.95 -5.56
C GLY A 54 9.56 -11.74 -6.83
N THR A 55 8.44 -11.45 -7.50
CA THR A 55 8.11 -12.06 -8.81
C THR A 55 7.93 -10.98 -9.88
N PRO A 56 8.79 -10.94 -10.92
CA PRO A 56 8.62 -10.00 -12.03
C PRO A 56 7.24 -10.13 -12.69
N TRP A 57 6.69 -9.00 -13.13
CA TRP A 57 5.46 -9.00 -13.90
C TRP A 57 5.61 -9.75 -15.22
N ALA A 58 4.50 -10.33 -15.67
CA ALA A 58 4.45 -10.95 -16.98
C ALA A 58 4.83 -9.95 -18.09
N ALA A 59 5.80 -10.37 -18.91
CA ALA A 59 6.34 -9.59 -20.02
C ALA A 59 5.25 -9.12 -20.99
N LEU A 60 5.52 -8.00 -21.67
CA LEU A 60 4.61 -7.50 -22.70
C LEU A 60 4.55 -8.45 -23.88
N ALA A 61 3.35 -8.62 -24.45
CA ALA A 61 3.19 -9.35 -25.71
C ALA A 61 4.06 -8.73 -26.81
N PRO A 62 4.63 -9.51 -27.74
CA PRO A 62 5.48 -8.99 -28.82
C PRO A 62 4.82 -7.89 -29.66
N SER A 63 3.50 -8.00 -29.88
CA SER A 63 2.71 -6.97 -30.57
C SER A 63 2.68 -5.64 -29.82
N THR A 64 2.59 -5.67 -28.48
CA THR A 64 2.63 -4.49 -27.62
C THR A 64 4.02 -3.85 -27.60
N VAL A 65 5.09 -4.67 -27.56
CA VAL A 65 6.47 -4.18 -27.67
C VAL A 65 6.68 -3.46 -29.01
N LYS A 66 6.23 -4.08 -30.12
CA LYS A 66 6.29 -3.48 -31.45
C LYS A 66 5.53 -2.17 -31.53
N ARG A 67 4.31 -2.10 -30.98
CA ARG A 67 3.47 -0.88 -30.94
C ARG A 67 4.13 0.24 -30.14
N LYS A 68 4.82 -0.10 -29.06
CA LYS A 68 5.55 0.86 -28.22
C LYS A 68 6.83 1.38 -28.88
N HIS A 69 7.33 0.73 -29.94
CA HIS A 69 8.61 1.07 -30.56
C HIS A 69 9.78 1.14 -29.56
N GLY A 70 9.75 0.29 -28.51
CA GLY A 70 10.73 0.32 -27.43
C GLY A 70 10.56 1.44 -26.39
N ALA A 71 9.50 2.26 -26.50
CA ALA A 71 9.23 3.34 -25.55
C ALA A 71 8.50 2.86 -24.28
N GLY A 72 9.08 3.21 -23.13
CA GLY A 72 8.51 3.02 -21.79
C GLY A 72 8.47 1.56 -21.32
N GLY A 73 8.42 1.38 -20.00
CA GLY A 73 8.32 0.08 -19.35
C GLY A 73 6.94 -0.59 -19.44
N ILE A 74 6.80 -1.68 -18.70
CA ILE A 74 5.50 -2.29 -18.40
C ILE A 74 4.65 -1.28 -17.62
N LEU A 75 3.35 -1.16 -17.95
CA LEU A 75 2.42 -0.17 -17.37
C LEU A 75 2.76 1.32 -17.61
N VAL A 76 3.84 1.65 -18.32
CA VAL A 76 4.21 3.03 -18.64
C VAL A 76 3.88 3.35 -20.10
N ALA A 77 2.83 4.14 -20.35
CA ALA A 77 2.54 4.68 -21.68
C ALA A 77 2.92 6.16 -21.78
N SER A 78 2.27 7.00 -20.96
CA SER A 78 2.57 8.43 -20.83
C SER A 78 3.38 8.79 -19.59
N GLY A 79 3.42 7.92 -18.58
CA GLY A 79 3.92 8.24 -17.23
C GLY A 79 2.79 8.47 -16.22
N ALA A 80 1.61 8.90 -16.67
CA ALA A 80 0.51 9.33 -15.80
C ALA A 80 0.15 8.35 -14.67
N LEU A 81 0.13 7.04 -14.94
CA LEU A 81 -0.15 6.05 -13.88
C LEU A 81 0.95 6.03 -12.82
N LEU A 82 2.22 6.01 -13.25
CA LEU A 82 3.36 6.06 -12.33
C LEU A 82 3.30 7.36 -11.51
N ASP A 83 3.14 8.50 -12.19
CA ASP A 83 3.09 9.81 -11.54
C ASP A 83 1.93 9.89 -10.53
N SER A 84 0.73 9.40 -10.89
CA SER A 84 -0.43 9.38 -9.97
C SER A 84 -0.23 8.53 -8.72
N LEU A 85 0.69 7.57 -8.76
CA LEU A 85 0.96 6.65 -7.67
C LEU A 85 2.12 7.17 -6.80
N THR A 86 3.12 7.82 -7.41
CA THR A 86 4.37 8.17 -6.73
C THR A 86 4.55 9.66 -6.45
N ASP A 87 3.81 10.54 -7.11
CA ASP A 87 3.91 12.00 -6.93
C ASP A 87 2.64 12.54 -6.23
N PRO A 88 2.75 12.98 -4.96
CA PRO A 88 1.63 13.59 -4.23
C PRO A 88 1.04 14.84 -4.90
N ALA A 89 1.79 15.51 -5.78
CA ALA A 89 1.33 16.67 -6.52
C ALA A 89 0.58 16.32 -7.81
N SER A 90 0.53 15.04 -8.20
CA SER A 90 -0.16 14.59 -9.40
C SER A 90 -1.67 14.80 -9.28
N PRO A 91 -2.36 15.32 -10.32
CA PRO A 91 -3.79 15.60 -10.27
C PRO A 91 -4.65 14.34 -10.10
N ASP A 92 -4.12 13.18 -10.46
CA ASP A 92 -4.82 11.90 -10.36
C ASP A 92 -4.44 11.12 -9.08
N HIS A 93 -3.54 11.65 -8.24
CA HIS A 93 -3.16 11.05 -6.97
C HIS A 93 -4.30 11.09 -5.95
N VAL A 94 -4.47 10.00 -5.22
CA VAL A 94 -5.43 9.89 -4.13
C VAL A 94 -4.63 9.61 -2.87
N GLU A 95 -4.73 10.51 -1.89
CA GLU A 95 -4.19 10.32 -0.55
C GLU A 95 -5.09 11.00 0.47
N ALA A 96 -5.52 10.23 1.47
CA ALA A 96 -6.25 10.73 2.62
C ALA A 96 -5.74 10.03 3.88
N ILE A 97 -5.18 10.83 4.79
CA ILE A 97 -4.69 10.37 6.09
C ILE A 97 -5.66 10.86 7.15
N ASP A 98 -6.19 9.92 7.91
CA ASP A 98 -6.91 10.17 9.17
C ASP A 98 -6.07 9.57 10.31
N LYS A 99 -6.50 9.81 11.54
CA LYS A 99 -5.84 9.35 12.77
C LYS A 99 -5.52 7.87 12.77
N LEU A 100 -6.34 7.02 12.15
CA LEU A 100 -6.19 5.56 12.21
C LEU A 100 -6.28 4.88 10.84
N SER A 101 -6.28 5.65 9.75
CA SER A 101 -6.45 5.10 8.41
C SER A 101 -5.65 5.87 7.37
N LEU A 102 -5.18 5.13 6.38
CA LEU A 102 -4.55 5.65 5.17
C LEU A 102 -5.34 5.14 3.96
N GLU A 103 -5.82 6.05 3.13
CA GLU A 103 -6.22 5.78 1.75
C GLU A 103 -5.14 6.32 0.83
N ILE A 104 -4.61 5.50 -0.07
CA ILE A 104 -3.59 5.89 -1.05
C ILE A 104 -3.78 5.15 -2.37
N GLY A 105 -3.59 5.85 -3.49
CA GLY A 105 -3.67 5.26 -4.82
C GLY A 105 -3.87 6.28 -5.93
N THR A 106 -4.72 5.92 -6.90
CA THR A 106 -4.95 6.70 -8.11
C THR A 106 -6.43 6.72 -8.50
N SER A 107 -6.88 7.86 -9.01
CA SER A 107 -8.24 8.03 -9.56
C SER A 107 -8.36 7.60 -11.03
N LEU A 108 -7.26 7.17 -11.67
CA LEU A 108 -7.25 6.72 -13.06
C LEU A 108 -8.08 5.43 -13.23
N PRO A 109 -9.19 5.46 -14.01
CA PRO A 109 -10.12 4.32 -14.06
C PRO A 109 -9.50 3.02 -14.60
N TYR A 110 -8.46 3.13 -15.42
CA TYR A 110 -7.79 1.96 -15.99
C TYR A 110 -6.81 1.28 -15.02
N ALA A 111 -6.50 1.90 -13.88
CA ALA A 111 -5.62 1.34 -12.87
C ALA A 111 -6.20 0.05 -12.27
N THR A 112 -7.51 -0.15 -12.24
CA THR A 112 -8.09 -1.42 -11.75
C THR A 112 -7.59 -2.63 -12.54
N PHE A 113 -7.44 -2.51 -13.86
CA PHE A 113 -7.04 -3.64 -14.71
C PHE A 113 -5.61 -4.12 -14.48
N GLN A 114 -4.73 -3.30 -13.92
CA GLN A 114 -3.41 -3.78 -13.54
C GLN A 114 -3.47 -4.68 -12.29
N GLN A 115 -4.33 -4.36 -11.32
CA GLN A 115 -4.43 -5.10 -10.06
C GLN A 115 -5.21 -6.39 -10.26
N THR A 116 -6.35 -6.31 -10.95
CA THR A 116 -7.25 -7.45 -11.10
C THR A 116 -6.95 -8.28 -12.33
N GLY A 117 -6.16 -7.76 -13.28
CA GLY A 117 -6.06 -8.33 -14.63
C GLY A 117 -7.37 -8.18 -15.42
N ALA A 118 -7.37 -8.65 -16.67
CA ALA A 118 -8.57 -8.61 -17.52
C ALA A 118 -8.59 -9.74 -18.56
N GLY A 119 -9.78 -10.22 -18.94
CA GLY A 119 -9.94 -11.22 -20.00
C GLY A 119 -9.69 -12.67 -19.54
N TRP A 120 -9.79 -13.60 -20.49
CA TRP A 120 -9.74 -15.05 -20.22
C TRP A 120 -8.41 -15.47 -19.59
N GLY A 121 -8.47 -16.08 -18.40
CA GLY A 121 -7.33 -16.71 -17.72
C GLY A 121 -6.46 -15.79 -16.86
N PHE A 122 -6.84 -14.51 -16.69
CA PHE A 122 -5.99 -13.53 -16.00
C PHE A 122 -6.73 -12.60 -15.02
N GLY A 123 -8.05 -12.76 -14.80
CA GLY A 123 -8.87 -11.88 -13.94
C GLY A 123 -9.48 -12.57 -12.70
N GLU A 124 -9.67 -11.83 -11.59
CA GLU A 124 -10.37 -12.32 -10.38
C GLU A 124 -11.92 -12.24 -10.45
N GLY A 125 -12.49 -11.56 -11.45
CA GLY A 125 -13.95 -11.33 -11.57
C GLY A 125 -14.71 -12.30 -12.49
N LEU A 126 -15.98 -12.58 -12.16
CA LEU A 126 -16.91 -13.40 -12.95
C LEU A 126 -17.11 -12.84 -14.38
N MET A 127 -16.85 -13.72 -15.35
CA MET A 127 -17.12 -13.63 -16.79
C MET A 127 -16.47 -12.46 -17.56
N PRO A 128 -15.59 -12.76 -18.53
CA PRO A 128 -15.01 -11.73 -19.41
C PRO A 128 -16.09 -11.12 -20.33
N PRO A 129 -16.01 -9.82 -20.66
CA PRO A 129 -16.96 -9.17 -21.56
C PRO A 129 -16.74 -9.65 -23.00
N ALA A 130 -17.53 -10.65 -23.41
CA ALA A 130 -17.65 -11.20 -24.78
C ALA A 130 -16.33 -11.71 -25.43
N PRO A 131 -16.40 -12.67 -26.38
CA PRO A 131 -15.20 -13.15 -27.07
C PRO A 131 -14.71 -12.08 -28.05
N ARG A 132 -13.82 -11.20 -27.58
CA ARG A 132 -13.02 -10.33 -28.46
C ARG A 132 -11.64 -10.95 -28.67
N ARG A 133 -11.10 -10.74 -29.88
CA ARG A 133 -9.68 -10.97 -30.22
C ARG A 133 -8.80 -10.12 -29.29
N GLY A 134 -8.53 -10.60 -28.10
CA GLY A 134 -7.67 -9.97 -27.12
C GLY A 134 -7.08 -11.04 -26.23
N HIS A 135 -5.75 -11.09 -26.17
CA HIS A 135 -5.07 -11.87 -25.15
C HIS A 135 -5.39 -11.24 -23.79
N GLY A 136 -5.66 -12.05 -22.77
CA GLY A 136 -5.93 -11.52 -21.44
C GLY A 136 -4.75 -10.71 -20.91
N VAL A 137 -5.06 -9.71 -20.10
CA VAL A 137 -4.11 -8.84 -19.43
C VAL A 137 -3.78 -9.47 -18.08
N PRO A 138 -2.53 -9.89 -17.85
CA PRO A 138 -2.12 -10.44 -16.56
C PRO A 138 -2.19 -9.40 -15.46
N MET A 139 -2.49 -9.85 -14.24
CA MET A 139 -2.30 -9.07 -13.02
C MET A 139 -0.84 -8.64 -12.85
N ARG A 140 -0.67 -7.43 -12.33
CA ARG A 140 0.61 -6.78 -12.04
C ARG A 140 0.47 -6.08 -10.69
N PRO A 141 0.59 -6.84 -9.58
CA PRO A 141 0.45 -6.26 -8.26
C PRO A 141 1.57 -5.24 -8.01
N LEU A 142 1.21 -4.07 -7.49
CA LEU A 142 2.15 -3.04 -7.08
C LEU A 142 2.59 -3.26 -5.63
N LEU A 143 1.61 -3.36 -4.73
CA LEU A 143 1.86 -3.62 -3.33
C LEU A 143 2.00 -5.12 -3.12
N VAL A 144 3.24 -5.55 -2.90
CA VAL A 144 3.55 -6.89 -2.42
C VAL A 144 4.10 -6.74 -1.01
N MET A 145 3.38 -7.30 -0.05
CA MET A 145 3.75 -7.23 1.35
C MET A 145 4.81 -8.28 1.67
N THR A 146 6.06 -7.85 1.85
CA THR A 146 7.18 -8.71 2.29
C THR A 146 7.32 -8.65 3.80
N ALA A 147 7.95 -9.66 4.42
CA ALA A 147 8.18 -9.68 5.87
C ALA A 147 8.96 -8.44 6.33
N ASP A 148 10.08 -8.12 5.67
CA ASP A 148 10.90 -6.95 5.99
C ASP A 148 10.11 -5.63 5.96
N ARG A 149 9.10 -5.54 5.08
CA ARG A 149 8.28 -4.34 4.96
C ARG A 149 7.18 -4.27 6.00
N GLN A 150 6.58 -5.41 6.36
CA GLN A 150 5.70 -5.48 7.53
C GLN A 150 6.45 -5.03 8.78
N ASP A 151 7.66 -5.53 8.99
CA ASP A 151 8.51 -5.16 10.13
C ASP A 151 8.84 -3.66 10.11
N ARG A 152 9.14 -3.09 8.94
CA ARG A 152 9.37 -1.64 8.80
C ARG A 152 8.14 -0.81 9.19
N TRP A 153 6.95 -1.19 8.73
CA TRP A 153 5.71 -0.46 9.04
C TRP A 153 5.31 -0.60 10.51
N VAL A 154 5.48 -1.78 11.10
CA VAL A 154 5.33 -1.99 12.55
C VAL A 154 6.33 -1.12 13.31
N GLY A 155 7.55 -0.99 12.79
CA GLY A 155 8.58 -0.08 13.32
C GLY A 155 8.13 1.39 13.34
N PHE A 156 7.50 1.89 12.27
CA PHE A 156 6.96 3.26 12.24
C PHE A 156 5.92 3.50 13.34
N VAL A 157 4.99 2.56 13.52
CA VAL A 157 3.96 2.66 14.57
C VAL A 157 4.59 2.56 15.97
N THR A 158 5.55 1.64 16.15
CA THR A 158 6.23 1.42 17.43
C THR A 158 7.02 2.65 17.85
N GLN A 159 7.81 3.22 16.93
CA GLN A 159 8.58 4.44 17.17
C GLN A 159 7.68 5.59 17.58
N GLN A 160 6.52 5.75 16.94
CA GLN A 160 5.59 6.81 17.30
C GLN A 160 5.05 6.66 18.74
N ILE A 161 4.72 5.43 19.14
CA ILE A 161 4.26 5.13 20.51
C ILE A 161 5.37 5.43 21.52
N GLU A 162 6.62 5.10 21.19
CA GLU A 162 7.80 5.35 22.03
C GLU A 162 8.16 6.84 22.12
N ASP A 163 8.16 7.59 21.01
CA ASP A 163 8.47 9.03 21.00
C ASP A 163 7.44 9.84 21.81
N SER A 164 6.21 9.35 21.86
CA SER A 164 5.13 9.92 22.68
C SER A 164 5.32 9.67 24.19
N TYR A 165 6.36 8.93 24.61
CA TYR A 165 6.71 8.70 26.02
C TYR A 165 7.77 9.70 26.54
N GLU A 166 8.56 10.33 25.65
CA GLU A 166 9.66 11.22 26.03
C GLU A 166 9.26 12.71 26.20
N LEU A 167 7.98 13.05 26.03
CA LEU A 167 7.41 14.40 26.18
C LEU A 167 6.48 14.50 27.41
#